data_AF-A0A9Q1C0A2-F1
#
_entry.id   AF-A0A9Q1C0A2-F1
#
_cell.length_a   1.000
_cell.length_b   1.000
_cell.length_c   1.000
_cell.angle_alpha   90.00
_cell.angle_beta   90.00
_cell.angle_gamma   90.00
#
_symmetry.space_group_name_H-M   'P 1'
#
loop_
_entity.id
_entity.type
_entity.pdbx_description
1 polymer ?
#
loop_
_entity_poly.entity_id
_entity_poly.type
_entity_poly.pdbx_seq_one_letter_code
_entity_poly.pdbx_strand_id
1 'polypeptide(L)'
;MRHIAENTFRSVPNITSIDLSHNEIMAIPRNLFQHLHDLNFIELQYNRIYALSPDVYRSLSKHTTLFLYDNPIVCNCSAVPLVKWLKGSETWDLRYPTCQSPESLQNQKIHLAELPNNCADLAVELISVATTAIPSVPSHADGTSPSKLELGLLIGVDLGVIIIVCLSCFLF
;
A
#
# COMPACT_ATOMS: atom_id res chain seq x y z
N MET A 1 -11.95 5.36 1.22
CA MET A 1 -11.59 4.51 0.06
C MET A 1 -11.08 3.15 0.55
N ARG A 2 -11.41 2.03 -0.12
CA ARG A 2 -10.91 0.68 0.24
C ARG A 2 -9.93 0.06 -0.76
N HIS A 3 -10.09 0.37 -2.04
CA HIS A 3 -9.32 -0.22 -3.14
C HIS A 3 -8.71 0.88 -4.01
N ILE A 4 -7.50 0.64 -4.47
CA ILE A 4 -6.77 1.48 -5.41
C ILE A 4 -6.43 0.62 -6.62
N ALA A 5 -6.63 1.15 -7.82
CA ALA A 5 -6.24 0.45 -9.05
C ALA A 5 -4.73 0.65 -9.30
N GLU A 6 -4.05 -0.36 -9.82
CA GLU A 6 -2.60 -0.30 -10.10
C GLU A 6 -2.20 0.87 -11.00
N ASN A 7 -3.09 1.27 -11.91
CA ASN A 7 -2.85 2.36 -12.87
C ASN A 7 -3.34 3.74 -12.40
N THR A 8 -3.75 3.89 -11.14
CA THR A 8 -4.36 5.15 -10.63
C THR A 8 -3.49 6.39 -10.89
N PHE A 9 -2.16 6.27 -10.82
CA PHE A 9 -1.24 7.39 -10.99
C PHE A 9 -0.55 7.46 -12.37
N ARG A 10 -0.97 6.64 -13.34
CA ARG A 10 -0.26 6.49 -14.62
C ARG A 10 -0.23 7.78 -15.46
N SER A 11 -1.23 8.65 -15.33
CA SER A 11 -1.33 9.91 -16.09
C SER A 11 -0.66 11.11 -15.42
N VAL A 12 -0.02 10.91 -14.26
CA VAL A 12 0.53 11.97 -13.40
C VAL A 12 1.92 11.57 -12.91
N PRO A 13 2.91 11.42 -13.81
CA PRO A 13 4.23 10.86 -13.47
C PRO A 13 5.09 11.76 -12.58
N ASN A 14 4.82 13.07 -12.56
CA ASN A 14 5.64 14.09 -11.88
C ASN A 14 5.15 14.39 -10.45
N ILE A 15 4.36 13.51 -9.83
CA ILE A 15 3.88 13.70 -8.46
C ILE A 15 5.05 13.59 -7.49
N THR A 16 5.11 14.52 -6.55
CA THR A 16 6.09 14.52 -5.46
C THR A 16 5.50 14.09 -4.12
N SER A 17 4.18 14.18 -3.95
CA SER A 17 3.49 13.77 -2.71
C SER A 17 2.13 13.14 -2.99
N ILE A 18 1.84 12.03 -2.31
CA ILE A 18 0.54 11.35 -2.33
C ILE A 18 0.00 11.27 -0.92
N ASP A 19 -1.19 11.83 -0.71
CA ASP A 19 -1.96 11.62 0.52
C ASP A 19 -3.12 10.65 0.29
N LEU A 20 -3.02 9.50 0.94
CA LEU A 20 -4.00 8.41 1.01
C LEU A 20 -4.38 8.11 2.47
N SER A 21 -4.04 9.00 3.41
CA SER A 21 -4.31 8.83 4.83
C SER A 21 -5.82 8.84 5.13
N HIS A 22 -6.21 8.37 6.31
CA HIS A 22 -7.60 8.36 6.78
C HIS A 22 -8.58 7.66 5.82
N ASN A 23 -8.15 6.52 5.29
CA ASN A 23 -8.96 5.67 4.42
C ASN A 23 -9.14 4.27 5.05
N GLU A 24 -9.69 3.33 4.28
CA GLU A 24 -9.89 1.93 4.70
C GLU A 24 -9.06 0.99 3.84
N ILE A 25 -7.90 1.44 3.37
CA ILE A 25 -7.03 0.68 2.47
C ILE A 25 -6.42 -0.49 3.25
N MET A 26 -6.52 -1.69 2.70
CA MET A 26 -5.95 -2.91 3.29
C MET A 26 -4.66 -3.37 2.60
N ALA A 27 -4.52 -3.05 1.31
CA ALA A 27 -3.39 -3.48 0.50
C ALA A 27 -3.06 -2.42 -0.56
N ILE A 28 -1.77 -2.27 -0.85
CA ILE A 28 -1.25 -1.43 -1.93
C ILE A 28 -0.89 -2.32 -3.12
N PRO A 29 -1.39 -2.03 -4.34
CA PRO A 29 -0.96 -2.73 -5.55
C PRO A 29 0.55 -2.67 -5.74
N ARG A 30 1.15 -3.78 -6.16
CA ARG A 30 2.61 -3.98 -6.23
C ARG A 30 3.34 -2.89 -7.03
N ASN A 31 2.71 -2.42 -8.11
CA ASN A 31 3.31 -1.48 -9.06
C ASN A 31 2.67 -0.09 -9.02
N LEU A 32 1.90 0.24 -7.97
CA LEU A 32 1.16 1.51 -7.89
C LEU A 32 2.07 2.74 -8.09
N PHE A 33 3.31 2.66 -7.62
CA PHE A 33 4.28 3.76 -7.63
C PHE A 33 5.38 3.62 -8.71
N GLN A 34 5.32 2.60 -9.57
CA GLN A 34 6.45 2.22 -10.44
C GLN A 34 6.92 3.31 -11.43
N HIS A 35 6.05 4.27 -11.75
CA HIS A 35 6.31 5.35 -12.71
C HIS A 35 6.49 6.72 -12.05
N LEU A 36 6.46 6.80 -10.72
CA LEU A 36 6.49 8.05 -9.97
C LEU A 36 7.90 8.36 -9.50
N HIS A 37 8.75 8.77 -10.44
CA HIS A 37 10.19 8.94 -10.21
C HIS A 37 10.52 10.11 -9.26
N ASP A 38 9.64 11.10 -9.17
CA ASP A 38 9.81 12.30 -8.35
C ASP A 38 9.12 12.18 -6.97
N LEU A 39 8.59 11.01 -6.62
CA LEU A 39 7.79 10.80 -5.41
C LEU A 39 8.63 10.83 -4.14
N ASN A 40 8.37 11.83 -3.30
CA ASN A 40 9.09 12.08 -2.05
C ASN A 40 8.25 11.75 -0.81
N PHE A 41 6.93 11.87 -0.87
CA PHE A 41 6.07 11.68 0.29
C PHE A 41 4.88 10.77 -0.02
N ILE A 42 4.63 9.81 0.86
CA ILE A 42 3.48 8.91 0.80
C ILE A 42 2.84 8.86 2.19
N GLU A 43 1.61 9.37 2.29
CA GLU A 43 0.82 9.33 3.51
C GLU A 43 -0.18 8.17 3.45
N LEU A 44 0.01 7.16 4.30
CA LEU A 44 -0.85 5.98 4.42
C LEU A 44 -1.33 5.76 5.86
N GLN A 45 -1.05 6.66 6.79
CA GLN A 45 -1.51 6.55 8.17
C GLN A 45 -3.04 6.49 8.29
N TYR A 46 -3.54 5.94 9.39
CA TYR A 46 -4.98 5.80 9.62
C TYR A 46 -5.68 5.01 8.50
N ASN A 47 -5.10 3.86 8.15
CA ASN A 47 -5.66 2.89 7.21
C ASN A 47 -5.79 1.51 7.88
N ARG A 48 -6.00 0.45 7.08
CA ARG A 48 -6.13 -0.93 7.55
C ARG A 48 -5.04 -1.84 6.97
N ILE A 49 -3.88 -1.27 6.66
CA ILE A 49 -2.75 -1.99 6.07
C ILE A 49 -2.12 -2.87 7.13
N TYR A 50 -2.04 -4.17 6.88
CA TYR A 50 -1.40 -5.11 7.80
C TYR A 50 0.00 -5.52 7.36
N ALA A 51 0.31 -5.40 6.06
CA ALA A 51 1.61 -5.59 5.46
C ALA A 51 1.67 -4.87 4.11
N LEU A 52 2.86 -4.53 3.63
CA LEU A 52 3.06 -4.10 2.25
C LEU A 52 3.94 -5.13 1.51
N SER A 53 3.65 -5.34 0.22
CA SER A 53 4.45 -6.21 -0.64
C SER A 53 5.87 -5.69 -0.77
N PRO A 54 6.90 -6.57 -0.80
CA PRO A 54 8.28 -6.20 -1.15
C PRO A 54 8.40 -5.33 -2.41
N ASP A 55 7.52 -5.57 -3.39
CA ASP A 55 7.54 -4.86 -4.66
C ASP A 55 7.21 -3.37 -4.52
N VAL A 56 6.38 -3.00 -3.52
CA VAL A 56 6.06 -1.60 -3.24
C VAL A 56 7.35 -0.84 -2.94
N TYR A 57 8.20 -1.36 -2.04
CA TYR A 57 9.43 -0.68 -1.65
C TYR A 57 10.50 -0.68 -2.75
N ARG A 58 10.49 -1.68 -3.65
CA ARG A 58 11.41 -1.73 -4.80
C ARG A 58 11.17 -0.59 -5.78
N SER A 59 9.93 -0.10 -5.85
CA SER A 59 9.57 1.06 -6.68
C SER A 59 9.84 2.41 -6.00
N LEU A 60 10.17 2.43 -4.70
CA LEU A 60 10.39 3.68 -3.96
C LEU A 60 11.88 4.05 -3.93
N SER A 61 12.16 5.35 -4.04
CA SER A 61 13.49 5.90 -3.78
C SER A 61 13.84 5.78 -2.30
N LYS A 62 15.14 5.67 -1.97
CA LYS A 62 15.61 5.69 -0.57
C LYS A 62 15.30 6.99 0.17
N HIS A 63 15.02 8.07 -0.58
CA HIS A 63 14.65 9.39 -0.05
C HIS A 63 13.13 9.54 0.15
N THR A 64 12.33 8.58 -0.32
CA THR A 64 10.88 8.64 -0.15
C THR A 64 10.53 8.46 1.32
N THR A 65 9.79 9.40 1.87
CA THR A 65 9.21 9.36 3.21
C THR A 65 7.87 8.64 3.16
N LEU A 66 7.74 7.57 3.94
CA LEU A 66 6.54 6.76 4.02
C LEU A 66 5.93 6.83 5.43
N PHE A 67 4.72 7.37 5.53
CA PHE A 67 3.97 7.42 6.78
C PHE A 67 2.99 6.26 6.86
N LEU A 68 3.21 5.36 7.83
CA LEU A 68 2.45 4.11 8.00
C LEU A 68 1.89 3.90 9.40
N TYR A 69 2.11 4.83 10.34
CA TYR A 69 1.58 4.73 11.69
C TYR A 69 0.05 4.65 11.71
N ASP A 70 -0.53 4.17 12.81
CA ASP A 70 -1.98 3.92 12.91
C ASP A 70 -2.51 3.01 11.79
N ASN A 71 -1.78 1.92 11.53
CA ASN A 71 -2.19 0.79 10.71
C ASN A 71 -1.99 -0.52 11.51
N PRO A 72 -2.81 -1.56 11.27
CA PRO A 72 -2.74 -2.82 12.01
C PRO A 72 -1.59 -3.72 11.54
N ILE A 73 -0.34 -3.23 11.61
CA ILE A 73 0.83 -3.91 11.06
C ILE A 73 1.10 -5.23 11.79
N VAL A 74 1.25 -6.31 11.01
CA VAL A 74 1.57 -7.66 11.48
C VAL A 74 3.09 -7.84 11.46
N CYS A 75 3.68 -7.94 12.64
CA CYS A 75 5.11 -8.10 12.87
C CYS A 75 5.53 -9.57 12.89
N ASN A 76 5.36 -10.23 11.74
CA ASN A 76 5.93 -11.55 11.45
C ASN A 76 6.92 -11.44 10.26
N CYS A 77 7.15 -12.53 9.53
CA CYS A 77 8.03 -12.51 8.37
C CYS A 77 7.64 -11.49 7.27
N SER A 78 6.37 -11.10 7.13
CA SER A 78 5.96 -10.10 6.14
C SER A 78 6.46 -8.69 6.47
N ALA A 79 6.81 -8.41 7.72
CA ALA A 79 7.34 -7.11 8.15
C ALA A 79 8.85 -6.98 7.93
N VAL A 80 9.58 -8.07 7.71
CA VAL A 80 11.04 -8.04 7.54
C VAL A 80 11.49 -7.13 6.39
N PRO A 81 10.88 -7.18 5.19
CA PRO A 81 11.23 -6.26 4.10
C PRO A 81 10.99 -4.80 4.45
N LEU A 82 9.88 -4.49 5.15
CA LEU A 82 9.55 -3.14 5.61
C LEU A 82 10.64 -2.60 6.55
N VAL A 83 11.04 -3.40 7.56
CA VAL A 83 12.10 -3.00 8.50
C VAL A 83 13.43 -2.80 7.79
N LYS A 84 13.79 -3.66 6.83
CA LYS A 84 15.01 -3.50 6.02
C LYS A 84 14.99 -2.18 5.24
N TRP A 85 13.87 -1.86 4.61
CA TRP A 85 13.72 -0.60 3.86
C TRP A 85 13.78 0.63 4.78
N LEU A 86 13.06 0.60 5.91
CA LEU A 86 13.05 1.68 6.89
C LEU A 86 14.46 2.00 7.44
N LYS A 87 15.28 0.98 7.70
CA LYS A 87 16.68 1.17 8.16
C LYS A 87 17.58 1.79 7.10
N GLY A 88 17.25 1.65 5.82
CA GLY A 88 18.00 2.26 4.71
C GLY A 88 17.49 3.63 4.27
N SER A 89 16.35 4.09 4.81
CA SER A 89 15.72 5.37 4.49
C SER A 89 16.36 6.51 5.28
N GLU A 90 16.50 7.69 4.66
CA GLU A 90 17.13 8.88 5.25
C GLU A 90 16.21 9.66 6.21
N THR A 91 14.94 9.27 6.39
CA THR A 91 13.93 10.01 7.19
C THR A 91 13.69 9.41 8.60
N TRP A 92 14.78 9.04 9.26
CA TRP A 92 14.90 8.07 10.36
C TRP A 92 14.17 8.35 11.69
N ASP A 93 13.46 9.48 11.90
CA ASP A 93 13.18 9.93 13.28
C ASP A 93 11.74 10.31 13.68
N LEU A 94 10.70 10.26 12.82
CA LEU A 94 9.42 10.87 13.26
C LEU A 94 8.21 9.94 13.44
N ARG A 95 7.93 8.92 12.61
CA ARG A 95 6.66 8.17 12.73
C ARG A 95 6.73 6.71 12.24
N TYR A 96 7.46 5.86 12.98
CA TYR A 96 7.45 4.41 12.73
C TYR A 96 6.08 3.81 13.03
N PRO A 97 5.61 2.83 12.22
CA PRO A 97 4.45 2.05 12.62
C PRO A 97 4.76 1.22 13.86
N THR A 98 3.73 0.97 14.66
CA THR A 98 3.76 0.02 15.76
C THR A 98 3.20 -1.32 15.30
N CYS A 99 3.69 -2.40 15.90
CA CYS A 99 3.14 -3.73 15.71
C CYS A 99 1.76 -3.82 16.36
N GLN A 100 0.77 -4.31 15.63
CA GLN A 100 -0.56 -4.62 16.16
C GLN A 100 -0.70 -6.10 16.51
N SER A 101 0.08 -6.96 15.84
CA SER A 101 0.19 -8.38 16.12
C SER A 101 1.60 -8.90 15.77
N PRO A 102 2.04 -10.06 16.27
CA PRO A 102 1.40 -10.86 17.32
C PRO A 102 1.30 -10.10 18.66
N GLU A 103 0.50 -10.61 19.60
CA GLU A 103 0.29 -9.99 20.91
C GLU A 103 1.60 -9.72 21.66
N SER A 104 2.58 -10.62 21.53
CA SER A 104 3.91 -10.48 22.14
C SER A 104 4.70 -9.25 21.68
N LEU A 105 4.37 -8.70 20.51
CA LEU A 105 5.03 -7.53 19.94
C LEU A 105 4.11 -6.31 19.93
N GLN A 106 2.89 -6.40 20.43
CA GLN A 106 1.91 -5.34 20.32
C GLN A 106 2.40 -4.02 20.93
N ASN A 107 2.11 -2.90 20.26
CA ASN A 107 2.55 -1.54 20.59
C ASN A 107 4.05 -1.28 20.51
N GLN A 108 4.88 -2.28 20.16
CA GLN A 108 6.29 -2.04 19.92
C GLN A 108 6.48 -1.31 18.59
N LYS A 109 7.40 -0.32 18.56
CA LYS A 109 7.82 0.30 17.30
C LYS A 109 8.46 -0.77 16.42
N ILE A 110 8.07 -0.86 15.16
CA ILE A 110 8.48 -1.96 14.27
C ILE A 110 10.00 -2.15 14.15
N HIS A 111 10.78 -1.06 14.26
CA HIS A 111 12.24 -1.11 14.16
C HIS A 111 12.93 -1.66 15.42
N LEU A 112 12.21 -1.67 16.55
CA LEU A 112 12.65 -2.26 17.82
C LEU A 112 12.13 -3.68 18.02
N ALA A 113 11.17 -4.13 17.19
CA ALA A 113 10.56 -5.44 17.31
C ALA A 113 11.55 -6.55 16.90
N GLU A 114 11.62 -7.60 17.73
CA GLU A 114 12.40 -8.81 17.43
C GLU A 114 11.65 -9.68 16.40
N LEU A 115 11.85 -9.38 15.12
CA LEU A 115 11.25 -10.14 14.02
C LEU A 115 11.95 -11.49 13.79
N PRO A 116 11.24 -12.50 13.24
CA PRO A 116 11.85 -13.78 12.89
C PRO A 116 13.05 -13.62 11.95
N ASN A 117 14.13 -14.33 12.25
CA ASN A 117 15.41 -14.28 11.50
C ASN A 117 15.48 -15.31 10.36
N ASN A 118 14.62 -16.33 10.40
CA ASN A 118 14.58 -17.47 9.46
C ASN A 118 13.29 -17.46 8.62
N CYS A 119 13.02 -16.32 7.99
CA CYS A 119 11.96 -16.25 7.00
C CYS A 119 12.42 -16.97 5.73
N ALA A 120 11.96 -18.21 5.52
CA ALA A 120 11.99 -18.81 4.19
C ALA A 120 11.34 -17.79 3.24
N ASP A 121 11.94 -17.57 2.08
CA ASP A 121 11.49 -16.55 1.14
C ASP A 121 9.97 -16.62 0.98
N LEU A 122 9.26 -15.60 1.47
CA LEU A 122 7.81 -15.43 1.30
C LEU A 122 7.43 -15.20 -0.19
N ALA A 123 8.33 -15.52 -1.12
CA ALA A 123 8.10 -15.53 -2.56
C ALA A 123 7.14 -16.64 -3.01
N VAL A 124 6.74 -17.57 -2.14
CA VAL A 124 5.88 -18.69 -2.53
C VAL A 124 4.79 -18.94 -1.49
N GLU A 125 3.71 -18.15 -1.54
CA GLU A 125 2.34 -18.65 -1.25
C GLU A 125 1.24 -17.66 -1.70
N LEU A 126 1.33 -17.17 -2.93
CA LEU A 126 0.17 -16.68 -3.69
C LEU A 126 0.01 -17.37 -5.06
N ILE A 127 0.72 -18.48 -5.34
CA ILE A 127 0.77 -19.06 -6.70
C ILE A 127 0.45 -20.58 -6.83
N SER A 128 0.28 -21.42 -5.78
CA SER A 128 0.21 -22.89 -6.01
C SER A 128 -1.01 -23.68 -5.50
N VAL A 129 -2.15 -23.08 -5.17
CA VAL A 129 -3.40 -23.86 -5.01
C VAL A 129 -4.53 -23.31 -5.88
N ALA A 130 -4.42 -23.55 -7.18
CA ALA A 130 -5.56 -23.62 -8.10
C ALA A 130 -5.18 -24.38 -9.38
N THR A 131 -4.61 -25.58 -9.26
CA THR A 131 -4.50 -26.51 -10.40
C THR A 131 -5.60 -27.54 -10.30
N THR A 132 -6.83 -27.15 -10.62
CA THR A 132 -7.82 -28.09 -11.18
C THR A 132 -8.70 -27.35 -12.20
N ALA A 133 -8.53 -27.77 -13.46
CA ALA A 133 -9.44 -27.68 -14.61
C ALA A 133 -10.30 -26.41 -14.80
N ILE A 134 -9.97 -25.63 -15.84
CA ILE A 134 -10.86 -24.65 -16.46
C ILE A 134 -11.71 -25.39 -17.52
N PRO A 135 -13.04 -25.49 -17.39
CA PRO A 135 -13.90 -25.80 -18.53
C PRO A 135 -14.07 -24.54 -19.39
N SER A 136 -13.87 -24.67 -20.69
CA SER A 136 -14.17 -23.64 -21.68
C SER A 136 -15.68 -23.31 -21.69
N VAL A 137 -16.01 -22.02 -21.54
CA VAL A 137 -17.38 -21.48 -21.72
C VAL A 137 -17.36 -20.49 -22.89
N PRO A 138 -18.41 -20.48 -23.75
CA PRO A 138 -18.37 -19.81 -25.04
C PRO A 138 -18.65 -18.31 -24.92
N SER A 139 -18.14 -17.57 -25.91
CA SER A 139 -18.46 -16.18 -26.18
C SER A 139 -19.95 -16.00 -26.52
N HIS A 140 -20.67 -15.22 -25.72
CA HIS A 140 -21.80 -14.42 -26.18
C HIS A 140 -21.82 -13.10 -25.40
N ALA A 141 -21.81 -12.02 -26.17
CA ALA A 141 -22.00 -10.66 -25.68
C ALA A 141 -23.46 -10.50 -25.26
N ASP A 142 -23.69 -9.90 -24.11
CA ASP A 142 -24.81 -8.96 -23.98
C ASP A 142 -24.47 -7.89 -22.96
N GLY A 143 -24.82 -6.67 -23.31
CA GLY A 143 -24.57 -5.47 -22.54
C GLY A 143 -25.52 -5.40 -21.37
N THR A 144 -24.98 -5.11 -20.19
CA THR A 144 -25.64 -4.24 -19.20
C THR A 144 -24.60 -3.84 -18.17
N SER A 145 -24.32 -2.53 -18.15
CA SER A 145 -23.36 -1.86 -17.27
C SER A 145 -23.76 -1.99 -15.78
N PRO A 146 -22.89 -2.50 -14.90
CA PRO A 146 -23.04 -2.29 -13.47
C PRO A 146 -22.45 -0.92 -13.11
N SER A 147 -23.35 0.01 -12.78
CA SER A 147 -23.15 1.19 -11.92
C SER A 147 -21.70 1.56 -11.61
N LYS A 148 -21.17 2.42 -12.48
CA LYS A 148 -19.93 3.19 -12.35
C LYS A 148 -19.96 3.93 -11.00
N LEU A 149 -19.32 3.38 -9.97
CA LEU A 149 -18.81 4.21 -8.87
C LEU A 149 -17.66 5.02 -9.48
N GLU A 150 -17.99 6.17 -10.07
CA GLU A 150 -16.99 7.19 -10.30
C GLU A 150 -16.52 7.67 -8.92
N LEU A 151 -15.41 7.09 -8.46
CA LEU A 151 -14.59 7.77 -7.47
C LEU A 151 -14.14 9.07 -8.11
N GLY A 152 -14.82 10.16 -7.76
CA GLY A 152 -14.33 11.50 -8.02
C GLY A 152 -12.96 11.62 -7.36
N LEU A 153 -11.92 11.53 -8.17
CA LEU A 153 -10.58 11.95 -7.79
C LEU A 153 -10.66 13.48 -7.80
N LEU A 154 -10.82 14.12 -6.64
CA LEU A 154 -10.49 15.54 -6.55
C LEU A 154 -8.98 15.65 -6.68
N ILE A 155 -8.49 15.76 -7.91
CA ILE A 155 -7.09 16.08 -8.18
C ILE A 155 -6.91 17.55 -7.79
N GLY A 156 -6.66 17.82 -6.52
CA GLY A 156 -6.12 19.10 -6.08
C GLY A 156 -4.67 19.20 -6.53
N VAL A 157 -4.43 19.54 -7.81
CA VAL A 157 -3.08 19.80 -8.35
C VAL A 157 -2.67 21.22 -7.96
N ASP A 158 -2.29 21.41 -6.69
CA ASP A 158 -1.47 22.56 -6.32
C ASP A 158 -0.08 22.04 -5.93
N LEU A 159 0.94 22.52 -6.65
CA LEU A 159 2.37 22.36 -6.32
C LEU A 159 2.95 20.92 -6.30
N GLY A 160 2.37 19.97 -7.02
CA GLY A 160 2.91 18.60 -7.16
C GLY A 160 2.47 17.61 -6.07
N VAL A 161 1.51 18.02 -5.24
CA VAL A 161 0.85 17.17 -4.23
C VAL A 161 -0.46 16.66 -4.82
N ILE A 162 -0.75 15.35 -4.69
CA ILE A 162 -2.09 14.81 -4.89
C ILE A 162 -2.66 14.41 -3.55
N ILE A 163 -3.76 15.04 -3.17
CA ILE A 163 -4.59 14.63 -2.05
C ILE A 163 -5.74 13.79 -2.59
N ILE A 164 -5.73 12.49 -2.32
CA ILE A 164 -6.86 11.63 -2.69
C ILE A 164 -7.85 11.67 -1.52
N VAL A 165 -8.64 12.73 -1.49
CA VAL A 165 -9.79 12.79 -0.59
C VAL A 165 -10.88 11.89 -1.13
N CYS A 166 -11.24 10.86 -0.36
CA CYS A 166 -12.43 10.08 -0.66
C CYS A 166 -13.66 10.99 -0.46
N LEU A 167 -14.25 11.48 -1.55
CA LEU A 167 -15.43 12.36 -1.55
C LEU A 167 -16.63 11.79 -0.76
N SER A 168 -16.70 10.47 -0.59
CA SER A 168 -17.72 9.80 0.23
C SER A 168 -17.42 9.80 1.74
N CYS A 169 -16.24 10.27 2.19
CA CYS A 169 -15.88 10.38 3.60
C CYS A 169 -16.15 11.78 4.19
N PHE A 170 -16.50 12.77 3.37
CA PHE A 170 -16.81 14.16 3.79
C PHE A 170 -18.32 14.47 3.82
N LEU A 171 -19.19 13.49 3.56
CA LEU A 171 -20.63 13.63 3.77
C LEU A 171 -21.02 13.07 5.14
N PHE A 172 -20.72 13.82 6.19
CA PHE A 172 -21.46 13.85 7.46
C PHE A 172 -21.33 15.25 8.08
#